data_AF-A0A4R5DW91-F1
#
_entry.id   AF-A0A4R5DW91-F1
#
_cell.length_a   1.000
_cell.length_b   1.000
_cell.length_c   1.000
_cell.angle_alpha   90.00
_cell.angle_beta   90.00
_cell.angle_gamma   90.00
#
_symmetry.space_group_name_H-M   'P 1'
#
loop_
_entity.id
_entity.type
_entity.pdbx_description
1 polymer ?
#
loop_
_entity_poly.entity_id
_entity_poly.type
_entity_poly.pdbx_seq_one_letter_code
_entity_poly.pdbx_strand_id
1 'polypeptide(L)'
;MNYALIINLLSVILPAFVALSGSLVKGKRKYLIAIAAYFILRKWAEAAAESKANSGIGGNTGGYLNANALATSFKNAINPSGWEWAIDSDGTNEELIFGLAAQSRGQMYKAVYNQYNTLYKRDLTKDLQAELSDSDYNKFLQILNS
;
A
#
# COMPACT_ATOMS: atom_id res chain seq x y z
N MET A 1 -0.76 -13.62 -9.52
CA MET A 1 -1.20 -12.76 -10.65
C MET A 1 -0.28 -13.03 -11.82
N ASN A 2 -0.82 -13.48 -12.95
CA ASN A 2 -0.01 -13.92 -14.08
C ASN A 2 0.50 -12.69 -14.85
N TYR A 3 1.77 -12.35 -14.69
CA TYR A 3 2.43 -11.18 -15.28
C TYR A 3 2.28 -11.14 -16.81
N ALA A 4 2.06 -12.29 -17.44
CA ALA A 4 1.80 -12.42 -18.88
C ALA A 4 0.53 -11.71 -19.35
N LEU A 5 -0.54 -11.64 -18.53
CA LEU A 5 -1.78 -10.94 -18.88
C LEU A 5 -1.61 -9.41 -18.85
N ILE A 6 -0.82 -8.92 -17.90
CA ILE A 6 -0.55 -7.48 -17.72
C ILE A 6 0.34 -6.98 -18.86
N ILE A 7 1.37 -7.76 -19.25
CA ILE A 7 2.27 -7.41 -20.36
C ILE A 7 1.50 -7.40 -21.70
N ASN A 8 0.61 -8.37 -21.94
CA ASN A 8 -0.21 -8.39 -23.15
C ASN A 8 -1.23 -7.23 -23.22
N LEU A 9 -1.80 -6.82 -22.10
CA LEU A 9 -2.67 -5.64 -22.07
C LEU A 9 -1.88 -4.36 -22.38
N LEU A 10 -0.68 -4.23 -21.80
CA LEU A 10 0.20 -3.07 -22.00
C LEU A 10 0.71 -2.96 -23.45
N SER A 11 1.01 -4.06 -24.12
CA SER A 11 1.47 -4.06 -25.52
C SER A 11 0.42 -3.62 -26.53
N VAL A 12 -0.87 -3.74 -26.19
CA VAL A 12 -1.98 -3.31 -27.06
C VAL A 12 -2.36 -1.84 -26.82
N ILE A 13 -2.24 -1.36 -25.58
CA ILE A 13 -2.65 0.01 -25.20
C ILE A 13 -1.59 1.06 -25.59
N LEU A 14 -0.29 0.72 -25.51
CA LEU A 14 0.80 1.65 -25.82
C LEU A 14 0.77 2.19 -27.26
N PRO A 15 0.59 1.35 -28.31
CA PRO A 15 0.53 1.82 -29.69
C PRO A 15 -0.68 2.72 -29.96
N ALA A 16 -1.84 2.40 -29.37
CA ALA A 16 -3.07 3.18 -29.51
C ALA A 16 -2.93 4.57 -28.87
N PHE A 17 -2.29 4.65 -27.70
CA PHE A 17 -2.04 5.91 -27.00
C PHE A 17 -1.02 6.80 -27.75
N VAL A 18 0.03 6.20 -28.32
CA VAL A 18 1.00 6.90 -29.16
C VAL A 18 0.36 7.40 -30.46
N ALA A 19 -0.51 6.61 -31.09
CA ALA A 19 -1.25 7.03 -32.29
C ALA A 19 -2.20 8.21 -32.00
N LEU A 20 -2.92 8.20 -30.87
CA LEU A 20 -3.80 9.30 -30.46
C LEU A 20 -3.01 10.59 -30.12
N SER A 21 -1.82 10.44 -29.53
CA SER A 21 -0.94 11.58 -29.21
C SER A 21 -0.30 12.24 -30.44
N GLY A 22 -0.26 11.53 -31.59
CA GLY A 22 0.28 12.03 -32.84
C GLY A 22 -0.50 13.21 -33.45
N SER A 23 -1.76 13.38 -33.06
CA SER A 23 -2.62 14.48 -33.50
C SER A 23 -2.39 15.81 -32.77
N LEU A 24 -1.73 15.80 -31.60
CA LEU A 24 -1.68 16.98 -30.71
C LEU A 24 -0.29 17.61 -30.58
N VAL A 25 0.82 16.86 -30.75
CA VAL A 25 2.19 17.41 -30.59
C VAL A 25 3.18 16.80 -31.59
N LYS A 26 3.89 17.66 -32.35
CA LYS A 26 4.91 17.25 -33.34
C LYS A 26 6.30 17.05 -32.71
N GLY A 27 7.11 16.18 -33.32
CA GLY A 27 8.51 15.97 -32.96
C GLY A 27 8.74 15.06 -31.74
N LYS A 28 9.96 15.04 -31.19
CA LYS A 28 10.38 14.11 -30.12
C LYS A 28 9.65 14.33 -28.78
N ARG A 29 8.97 15.46 -28.59
CA ARG A 29 8.23 15.82 -27.36
C ARG A 29 6.99 14.96 -27.12
N LYS A 30 6.44 14.31 -28.17
CA LYS A 30 5.29 13.39 -28.05
C LYS A 30 5.59 12.18 -27.16
N TYR A 31 6.83 11.70 -27.16
CA TYR A 31 7.24 10.57 -26.34
C TYR A 31 7.32 10.94 -24.85
N LEU A 32 7.78 12.16 -24.53
CA LEU A 32 7.81 12.64 -23.15
C LEU A 32 6.39 12.81 -22.57
N ILE A 33 5.46 13.33 -23.39
CA ILE A 33 4.05 13.46 -23.00
C ILE A 33 3.40 12.08 -22.83
N ALA A 34 3.68 11.13 -23.73
CA ALA A 34 3.17 9.77 -23.61
C ALA A 34 3.70 9.06 -22.35
N ILE A 35 4.98 9.25 -22.01
CA ILE A 35 5.58 8.72 -20.78
C ILE A 35 4.91 9.35 -19.54
N ALA A 36 4.76 10.67 -19.51
CA ALA A 36 4.11 11.37 -18.40
C ALA A 36 2.65 10.93 -18.23
N ALA A 37 1.89 10.85 -19.32
CA ALA A 37 0.52 10.37 -19.32
C ALA A 37 0.41 8.90 -18.87
N TYR A 38 1.36 8.05 -19.25
CA TYR A 38 1.44 6.67 -18.76
C TYR A 38 1.58 6.62 -17.24
N PHE A 39 2.48 7.42 -16.64
CA PHE A 39 2.62 7.46 -15.18
C PHE A 39 1.36 7.99 -14.47
N ILE A 40 0.68 8.97 -15.04
CA ILE A 40 -0.58 9.51 -14.49
C ILE A 40 -1.70 8.46 -14.58
N LEU A 41 -1.89 7.84 -15.75
CA LEU A 41 -2.89 6.80 -15.96
C LEU A 41 -2.62 5.57 -15.11
N ARG A 42 -1.35 5.17 -14.96
CA ARG A 42 -0.94 4.09 -14.07
C ARG A 42 -1.33 4.39 -12.62
N LYS A 43 -1.02 5.58 -12.11
CA LYS A 43 -1.41 5.98 -10.74
C LYS A 43 -2.93 5.98 -10.55
N TRP A 44 -3.70 6.40 -11.55
CA TRP A 44 -5.16 6.39 -11.50
C TRP A 44 -5.74 4.97 -11.59
N ALA A 45 -5.14 4.09 -12.39
CA ALA A 45 -5.53 2.70 -12.49
C ALA A 45 -5.23 1.91 -11.21
N GLU A 46 -4.09 2.19 -10.57
CA GLU A 46 -3.73 1.65 -9.26
C GLU A 46 -4.74 2.10 -8.20
N ALA A 47 -5.05 3.40 -8.11
CA ALA A 47 -6.07 3.92 -7.19
C ALA A 47 -7.48 3.36 -7.46
N ALA A 48 -7.84 3.13 -8.73
CA ALA A 48 -9.12 2.52 -9.10
C ALA A 48 -9.16 1.00 -8.86
N ALA A 49 -8.02 0.31 -8.93
CA ALA A 49 -7.91 -1.11 -8.58
C ALA A 49 -7.95 -1.30 -7.06
N GLU A 50 -7.33 -0.39 -6.30
CA GLU A 50 -7.39 -0.33 -4.84
C GLU A 50 -8.83 -0.08 -4.34
N SER A 51 -9.59 0.80 -4.99
CA SER A 51 -11.00 1.03 -4.62
C SER A 51 -11.88 -0.20 -4.88
N LYS A 52 -11.58 -1.01 -5.92
CA LYS A 52 -12.28 -2.27 -6.19
C LYS A 52 -11.87 -3.43 -5.29
N ALA A 53 -10.59 -3.49 -4.90
CA ALA A 53 -10.10 -4.42 -3.89
C ALA A 53 -10.70 -4.10 -2.50
N ASN A 54 -10.90 -2.82 -2.19
CA ASN A 54 -11.58 -2.38 -0.96
C ASN A 54 -13.11 -2.44 -1.04
N SER A 55 -13.73 -2.33 -2.23
CA SER A 55 -15.19 -2.45 -2.37
C SER A 55 -15.70 -3.89 -2.36
N GLY A 56 -14.81 -4.89 -2.50
CA GLY A 56 -15.13 -6.32 -2.37
C GLY A 56 -15.24 -6.83 -0.92
N ILE A 57 -14.88 -6.01 0.06
CA ILE A 57 -14.98 -6.31 1.51
C ILE A 57 -15.82 -5.20 2.18
N GLY A 58 -16.91 -4.82 1.53
CA GLY A 58 -17.90 -3.87 2.02
C GLY A 58 -19.22 -4.59 2.30
N GLY A 59 -19.23 -5.52 3.24
CA GLY A 59 -20.41 -6.27 3.64
C GLY A 59 -20.58 -6.27 5.15
N ASN A 60 -21.30 -5.26 5.65
CA ASN A 60 -21.98 -5.20 6.95
C ASN A 60 -21.12 -5.38 8.22
N THR A 61 -20.97 -4.29 9.00
CA THR A 61 -21.37 -4.13 10.43
C THR A 61 -20.62 -2.92 11.00
N GLY A 62 -21.34 -2.00 11.66
CA GLY A 62 -20.90 -0.63 11.94
C GLY A 62 -19.62 -0.44 12.75
N GLY A 63 -18.97 0.72 12.57
CA GLY A 63 -18.11 1.34 13.59
C GLY A 63 -16.71 0.78 13.82
N TYR A 64 -16.22 -0.19 13.06
CA TYR A 64 -14.88 -0.77 13.26
C TYR A 64 -14.02 -0.66 11.99
N LEU A 65 -12.80 -0.13 12.17
CA LEU A 65 -11.74 -0.13 11.17
C LEU A 65 -11.47 -1.57 10.71
N ASN A 66 -11.55 -1.83 9.40
CA ASN A 66 -11.31 -3.17 8.88
C ASN A 66 -9.80 -3.53 8.94
N ALA A 67 -9.49 -4.82 8.99
CA ALA A 67 -8.10 -5.29 9.12
C ALA A 67 -7.16 -4.79 8.01
N ASN A 68 -7.71 -4.47 6.82
CA ASN A 68 -6.98 -3.91 5.69
C ASN A 68 -6.54 -2.46 5.94
N ALA A 69 -7.46 -1.61 6.40
CA ALA A 69 -7.16 -0.24 6.78
C ALA A 69 -6.11 -0.21 7.90
N LEU A 70 -6.27 -1.05 8.91
CA LEU A 70 -5.28 -1.16 10.00
C LEU A 70 -3.91 -1.64 9.50
N ALA A 71 -3.85 -2.65 8.63
CA ALA A 71 -2.60 -3.13 8.04
C ALA A 71 -1.90 -2.04 7.21
N THR A 72 -2.66 -1.27 6.44
CA THR A 72 -2.14 -0.12 5.69
C THR A 72 -1.61 0.96 6.62
N SER A 73 -2.34 1.28 7.69
CA SER A 73 -1.89 2.25 8.69
C SER A 73 -0.61 1.79 9.40
N PHE A 74 -0.48 0.49 9.73
CA PHE A 74 0.78 -0.05 10.26
C PHE A 74 1.93 0.13 9.26
N LYS A 75 1.70 -0.13 7.97
CA LYS A 75 2.75 0.05 6.95
C LYS A 75 3.21 1.50 6.87
N ASN A 76 2.27 2.45 6.88
CA ASN A 76 2.59 3.88 6.85
C ASN A 76 3.25 4.37 8.13
N ALA A 77 2.96 3.76 9.28
CA ALA A 77 3.60 4.11 10.54
C ALA A 77 5.04 3.59 10.63
N ILE A 78 5.30 2.40 10.07
CA ILE A 78 6.62 1.75 9.95
C ILE A 78 7.49 2.43 8.87
N ASN A 79 6.86 2.92 7.80
CA ASN A 79 7.55 3.57 6.67
C ASN A 79 6.65 4.67 6.08
N PRO A 80 6.72 5.90 6.61
CA PRO A 80 5.88 7.02 6.18
C PRO A 80 6.01 7.40 4.69
N SER A 81 7.20 7.26 4.12
CA SER A 81 7.52 7.62 2.74
C SER A 81 7.10 6.55 1.74
N GLY A 82 6.88 5.32 2.20
CA GLY A 82 6.45 4.18 1.39
C GLY A 82 7.54 3.59 0.48
N TRP A 83 8.76 4.13 0.50
CA TRP A 83 9.88 3.60 -0.28
C TRP A 83 10.67 2.57 0.53
N GLU A 84 10.81 1.35 0.04
CA GLU A 84 11.51 0.27 0.79
C GLU A 84 12.97 0.60 1.11
N TRP A 85 13.64 1.35 0.24
CA TRP A 85 15.03 1.75 0.42
C TRP A 85 15.22 2.90 1.44
N ALA A 86 14.14 3.56 1.84
CA ALA A 86 14.18 4.71 2.74
C ALA A 86 13.86 4.36 4.21
N ILE A 87 13.49 3.11 4.50
CA ILE A 87 13.07 2.64 5.83
C ILE A 87 14.04 3.10 6.93
N ASP A 88 15.34 2.86 6.75
CA ASP A 88 16.36 3.19 7.76
C ASP A 88 16.57 4.70 7.99
N SER A 89 16.00 5.57 7.13
CA SER A 89 16.27 7.02 7.10
C SER A 89 15.05 7.92 7.28
N ASP A 90 13.85 7.36 7.11
CA ASP A 90 12.58 8.07 7.10
C ASP A 90 11.87 8.07 8.47
N GLY A 91 12.37 7.22 9.37
CA GLY A 91 11.89 7.11 10.73
C GLY A 91 10.59 6.32 10.84
N THR A 92 10.24 6.02 12.09
CA THR A 92 9.05 5.28 12.46
C THR A 92 8.16 6.18 13.33
N ASN A 93 6.84 6.05 13.19
CA ASN A 93 5.87 6.78 14.01
C ASN A 93 5.35 5.86 15.13
N GLU A 94 6.06 5.83 16.24
CA GLU A 94 5.78 4.94 17.38
C GLU A 94 4.44 5.26 18.04
N GLU A 95 4.08 6.55 18.14
CA GLU A 95 2.81 6.98 18.72
C GLU A 95 1.62 6.43 17.92
N LEU A 96 1.69 6.50 16.59
CA LEU A 96 0.68 5.90 15.73
C LEU A 96 0.64 4.38 15.87
N ILE A 97 1.80 3.72 15.96
CA ILE A 97 1.87 2.26 16.20
C ILE A 97 1.17 1.89 17.51
N PHE A 98 1.37 2.65 18.59
CA PHE A 98 0.68 2.41 19.86
C PHE A 98 -0.83 2.61 19.76
N GLY A 99 -1.27 3.65 19.04
CA GLY A 99 -2.70 3.87 18.76
C GLY A 99 -3.32 2.70 17.96
N LEU A 100 -2.60 2.20 16.95
CA LEU A 100 -3.02 1.05 16.14
C LEU A 100 -3.03 -0.25 16.94
N ALA A 101 -2.09 -0.43 17.88
CA ALA A 101 -2.09 -1.57 18.80
C ALA A 101 -3.37 -1.59 19.65
N ALA A 102 -3.77 -0.44 20.20
CA ALA A 102 -4.99 -0.32 20.99
C ALA A 102 -6.25 -0.62 20.17
N GLN A 103 -6.26 -0.25 18.89
CA GLN A 103 -7.37 -0.49 17.96
C GLN A 103 -7.44 -1.93 17.42
N SER A 104 -6.33 -2.67 17.50
CA SER A 104 -6.20 -4.02 16.92
C SER A 104 -6.22 -5.14 17.96
N ARG A 105 -6.57 -4.88 19.22
CA ARG A 105 -6.57 -5.86 20.31
C ARG A 105 -7.34 -7.16 20.02
N GLY A 106 -6.94 -8.22 20.72
CA GLY A 106 -7.61 -9.52 20.67
C GLY A 106 -7.53 -10.20 19.29
N GLN A 107 -8.66 -10.73 18.81
CA GLN A 107 -8.71 -11.45 17.53
C GLN A 107 -8.49 -10.55 16.31
N MET A 108 -8.63 -9.22 16.45
CA MET A 108 -8.41 -8.27 15.37
C MET A 108 -6.95 -8.26 14.93
N TYR A 109 -6.00 -8.38 15.86
CA TYR A 109 -4.57 -8.33 15.52
C TYR A 109 -4.16 -9.45 14.59
N LYS A 110 -4.70 -10.65 14.79
CA LYS A 110 -4.46 -11.79 13.90
C LYS A 110 -4.97 -11.51 12.49
N ALA A 111 -6.13 -10.86 12.35
CA ALA A 111 -6.66 -10.45 11.04
C ALA A 111 -5.76 -9.39 10.39
N VAL A 112 -5.30 -8.40 11.16
CA VAL A 112 -4.36 -7.37 10.70
C VAL A 112 -3.03 -7.97 10.25
N TYR A 113 -2.45 -8.87 11.04
CA TYR A 113 -1.23 -9.60 10.70
C TYR A 113 -1.36 -10.36 9.37
N ASN A 114 -2.44 -11.13 9.21
CA ASN A 114 -2.70 -11.89 7.99
C ASN A 114 -2.87 -10.96 6.77
N GLN A 115 -3.54 -9.83 6.96
CA GLN A 115 -3.77 -8.86 5.90
C GLN A 115 -2.48 -8.12 5.52
N TYR A 116 -1.66 -7.75 6.49
CA TYR A 116 -0.34 -7.17 6.27
C TYR A 116 0.56 -8.10 5.46
N ASN A 117 0.60 -9.38 5.84
CA ASN A 117 1.31 -10.41 5.08
C ASN A 117 0.77 -10.56 3.66
N THR A 118 -0.55 -10.53 3.50
CA THR A 118 -1.19 -10.65 2.18
C THR A 118 -0.83 -9.48 1.27
N LEU A 119 -0.90 -8.25 1.78
CA LEU A 119 -0.65 -7.01 1.03
C LEU A 119 0.83 -6.81 0.69
N TYR A 120 1.72 -7.01 1.67
CA TYR A 120 3.12 -6.62 1.54
C TYR A 120 4.08 -7.79 1.40
N LYS A 121 3.61 -9.03 1.56
CA LYS A 121 4.45 -10.25 1.59
C LYS A 121 5.54 -10.19 2.66
N ARG A 122 5.25 -9.49 3.76
CA ARG A 122 6.14 -9.28 4.90
C ARG A 122 5.50 -9.75 6.19
N ASP A 123 6.31 -9.88 7.24
CA ASP A 123 5.84 -10.24 8.56
C ASP A 123 5.74 -8.96 9.41
N LEU A 124 4.51 -8.60 9.80
CA LEU A 124 4.27 -7.37 10.58
C LEU A 124 5.06 -7.36 11.89
N THR A 125 5.18 -8.50 12.56
CA THR A 125 5.89 -8.60 13.83
C THR A 125 7.39 -8.38 13.63
N LYS A 126 7.97 -8.96 12.57
CA LYS A 126 9.39 -8.73 12.25
C LYS A 126 9.66 -7.28 11.87
N ASP A 127 8.76 -6.67 11.09
CA ASP A 127 8.90 -5.26 10.71
C ASP A 127 8.82 -4.35 11.94
N LEU A 128 7.88 -4.61 12.86
CA LEU A 128 7.80 -3.86 14.12
C LEU A 128 9.03 -4.06 15.02
N GLN A 129 9.62 -5.26 15.05
CA GLN A 129 10.85 -5.53 15.82
C GLN A 129 12.09 -4.87 15.21
N ALA A 130 12.12 -4.68 13.90
CA ALA A 130 13.22 -4.01 13.22
C ALA A 130 13.18 -2.49 13.44
N GLU A 131 11.97 -1.92 13.45
CA GLU A 131 11.77 -0.47 13.57
C GLU A 131 11.71 0.04 15.02
N LEU A 132 11.14 -0.74 15.94
CA LEU A 132 10.98 -0.30 17.32
C LEU A 132 12.20 -0.66 18.17
N SER A 133 12.53 0.22 19.11
CA SER A 133 13.43 -0.13 20.21
C SER A 133 12.83 -1.27 21.05
N ASP A 134 13.67 -2.03 21.77
CA ASP A 134 13.18 -3.09 22.68
C ASP A 134 12.14 -2.56 23.68
N SER A 135 12.33 -1.32 24.17
CA SER A 135 11.39 -0.68 25.10
C SER A 135 10.04 -0.40 24.43
N ASP A 136 10.05 0.15 23.22
CA ASP A 136 8.83 0.50 22.49
C ASP A 136 8.10 -0.74 21.98
N TYR A 137 8.83 -1.77 21.55
CA TYR A 137 8.23 -3.04 21.18
C TYR A 137 7.54 -3.71 22.37
N ASN A 138 8.15 -3.68 23.57
CA ASN A 138 7.52 -4.16 24.79
C ASN A 138 6.27 -3.35 25.15
N LYS A 139 6.30 -2.03 24.99
CA LYS A 139 5.13 -1.16 25.20
C LYS A 139 4.01 -1.48 24.20
N PHE A 140 4.34 -1.68 22.94
CA PHE A 140 3.40 -2.14 21.91
C PHE A 140 2.71 -3.45 22.33
N LEU A 141 3.48 -4.45 22.77
CA LEU A 141 2.93 -5.73 23.23
C LEU A 141 2.04 -5.58 24.47
N GLN A 142 2.39 -4.70 25.41
CA GLN A 142 1.55 -4.43 26.58
C GLN A 142 0.20 -3.84 26.17
N ILE A 143 0.19 -2.86 25.26
CA ILE A 143 -1.04 -2.23 24.77
C ILE A 143 -1.90 -3.23 23.97
N LEU A 144 -1.25 -4.11 23.20
CA LEU A 144 -1.93 -5.10 22.39
C LEU A 144 -2.63 -6.18 23.23
N ASN A 145 -2.02 -6.55 24.36
CA ASN A 145 -2.50 -7.62 25.24
C ASN A 145 -3.30 -7.12 26.45
N SER A 146 -3.48 -5.81 26.61
CA SER A 146 -4.35 -5.20 27.63
C SER A 146 -5.81 -5.33 27.27
#